data_AF-A0A1X2IE03-F1
#
_entry.id   AF-A0A1X2IE03-F1
#
_cell.length_a   1.000
_cell.length_b   1.000
_cell.length_c   1.000
_cell.angle_alpha   90.00
_cell.angle_beta   90.00
_cell.angle_gamma   90.00
#
_symmetry.space_group_name_H-M   'P 1'
#
loop_
_entity.id
_entity.type
_entity.pdbx_description
1 polymer ?
#
loop_
_entity_poly.entity_id
_entity_poly.type
_entity_poly.pdbx_seq_one_letter_code
_entity_poly.pdbx_strand_id
1 'polypeptide(L)' 'MARMFTNSIYYVHEKSNMVELNKDIPVLQPKVQADTPEIFEQNVKELVSDLGKKAKEIDTLIEGLPGIQRTEEEQVSAD' A
#
# COMPACT_ATOMS: atom_id res chain seq x y z
N MET A 1 1.08 2.88 -7.56
CA MET A 1 1.64 1.81 -6.71
C MET A 1 2.85 2.27 -5.90
N ALA A 2 4.01 2.59 -6.48
CA ALA A 2 5.24 2.88 -5.72
C ALA A 2 5.08 3.97 -4.64
N ARG A 3 4.49 5.12 -4.98
CA ARG A 3 4.20 6.19 -4.01
C ARG A 3 3.28 5.75 -2.87
N MET A 4 2.31 4.90 -3.16
CA MET A 4 1.38 4.37 -2.18
C MET A 4 2.12 3.48 -1.19
N PHE A 5 2.97 2.57 -1.67
CA PHE A 5 3.84 1.74 -0.83
C PHE A 5 4.74 2.56 0.09
N THR A 6 5.46 3.56 -0.45
CA THR A 6 6.34 4.42 0.36
C THR A 6 5.56 5.14 1.44
N ASN A 7 4.39 5.69 1.10
CA ASN A 7 3.52 6.37 2.06
C ASN A 7 2.95 5.42 3.11
N SER A 8 2.58 4.19 2.75
CA SER A 8 2.10 3.17 3.69
C SER A 8 3.18 2.80 4.71
N ILE A 9 4.42 2.59 4.25
CA ILE A 9 5.57 2.32 5.15
C ILE A 9 5.82 3.52 6.06
N TYR A 10 5.81 4.73 5.51
CA TYR A 10 5.97 5.95 6.28
C TYR A 10 4.87 6.08 7.35
N TYR A 11 3.61 5.82 6.99
CA TYR A 11 2.49 5.84 7.92
C TYR A 11 2.69 4.83 9.07
N VAL A 12 3.01 3.56 8.75
CA VAL A 12 3.22 2.52 9.77
C VAL A 12 4.39 2.89 10.70
N HIS A 13 5.48 3.41 10.15
CA HIS A 13 6.62 3.88 10.93
C HIS A 13 6.23 5.07 11.82
N GLU A 14 5.51 6.04 11.27
CA GLU A 14 5.23 7.28 11.99
C GLU A 14 4.15 7.14 13.05
N LYS A 15 3.14 6.30 12.77
CA LYS A 15 1.92 6.20 13.56
C LYS A 15 1.84 5.01 14.50
N SER A 16 2.79 4.09 14.44
CA SER A 16 2.90 2.99 15.41
C SER A 16 3.44 3.48 16.76
N ASN A 17 2.98 2.83 17.84
CA ASN A 17 3.48 3.07 19.19
C ASN A 17 4.19 1.82 19.74
N MET A 18 4.96 1.99 20.81
CA MET A 18 5.49 0.86 21.58
C MET A 18 4.35 0.15 22.32
N VAL A 19 4.46 -1.17 22.41
CA VAL A 19 3.51 -2.02 23.14
C VAL A 19 4.21 -2.56 24.39
N GLU A 20 3.51 -2.52 25.51
CA GLU A 20 3.98 -3.08 26.77
C GLU A 20 3.98 -4.62 26.69
N LEU A 21 5.16 -5.23 26.79
CA LEU A 21 5.34 -6.69 26.75
C LEU A 21 5.17 -7.34 28.13
N ASN A 22 5.50 -6.60 29.18
CA ASN A 22 5.41 -7.04 30.57
C ASN A 22 4.80 -5.92 31.42
N LYS A 23 3.77 -6.24 32.21
CA LYS A 23 3.05 -5.33 33.11
C LYS A 23 3.91 -4.69 34.19
N ASP A 24 5.05 -5.31 34.50
CA ASP A 24 6.02 -4.78 35.48
C ASP A 24 6.96 -3.73 34.86
N ILE A 25 6.96 -3.59 33.53
CA ILE A 25 7.83 -2.69 32.77
C ILE A 25 6.96 -1.84 31.83
N PRO A 26 6.31 -0.79 32.36
CA PRO A 26 5.40 0.03 31.56
C PRO A 26 6.17 0.89 30.54
N VAL A 27 5.49 1.21 29.43
CA VAL A 27 6.00 2.17 28.45
C VAL A 27 5.92 3.58 29.05
N LEU A 28 7.08 4.14 29.40
CA LEU A 28 7.16 5.44 30.10
C LEU A 28 6.88 6.65 29.19
N GLN A 29 7.19 6.54 27.90
CA GLN A 29 6.96 7.60 26.93
C GLN A 29 6.36 7.03 25.64
N PRO A 30 5.05 7.19 25.42
CA PRO A 30 4.43 6.87 24.15
C PRO A 30 4.91 7.85 23.06
N LYS A 31 5.01 7.38 21.82
CA LYS A 31 5.36 8.22 20.68
C LYS A 31 4.25 9.28 20.47
N VAL A 32 4.63 10.56 20.49
CA VAL A 32 3.69 11.70 20.41
C VAL A 32 2.80 11.66 19.17
N GLN A 33 3.34 11.19 18.04
CA GLN A 33 2.61 11.15 16.78
C GLN A 33 1.83 9.86 16.55
N ALA A 34 1.93 8.89 17.46
CA ALA A 34 1.25 7.62 17.31
C ALA A 34 -0.27 7.78 17.37
N ASP A 35 -0.95 7.04 16.52
CA ASP A 35 -2.40 6.95 16.59
C ASP A 35 -2.81 6.01 17.74
N THR A 36 -4.06 6.06 18.20
CA THR A 36 -4.55 5.08 19.17
C THR A 36 -4.58 3.68 18.54
N PRO A 37 -4.49 2.59 19.33
CA PRO A 37 -4.47 1.23 18.80
C PRO A 37 -5.64 0.93 17.86
N GLU A 38 -6.84 1.40 18.18
CA GLU A 38 -8.06 1.18 17.39
C GLU A 38 -7.99 1.90 16.04
N ILE A 39 -7.55 3.17 16.04
CA ILE A 39 -7.42 3.98 14.83
C ILE A 39 -6.31 3.40 13.95
N PHE A 40 -5.18 3.05 14.55
CA PHE A 40 -4.04 2.47 13.84
C PHE A 40 -4.43 1.14 13.16
N GLU A 41 -5.11 0.24 13.87
CA GLU A 41 -5.57 -1.03 13.30
C GLU A 41 -6.55 -0.80 12.13
N GLN A 42 -7.49 0.13 12.30
CA GLN A 42 -8.45 0.48 11.23
C GLN A 42 -7.73 1.01 9.98
N ASN A 43 -6.83 1.97 10.15
CA ASN A 43 -6.11 2.59 9.04
C ASN A 43 -5.18 1.59 8.34
N VAL A 44 -4.54 0.67 9.08
CA VAL A 44 -3.73 -0.40 8.48
C VAL A 44 -4.60 -1.35 7.65
N LYS A 45 -5.79 -1.72 8.12
CA LYS A 45 -6.73 -2.54 7.34
C LYS A 45 -7.17 -1.85 6.05
N GLU A 46 -7.42 -0.55 6.10
CA GLU A 46 -7.75 0.26 4.93
C GLU A 46 -6.58 0.29 3.93
N LEU A 47 -5.36 0.57 4.39
CA LEU A 47 -4.16 0.59 3.55
C LEU A 47 -3.94 -0.74 2.81
N VAL A 48 -4.13 -1.86 3.49
CA VAL A 48 -4.02 -3.20 2.88
C VAL A 48 -5.11 -3.43 1.83
N SER A 49 -6.35 -3.03 2.14
CA SER A 49 -7.49 -3.14 1.22
C SER A 49 -7.25 -2.34 -0.06
N ASP A 50 -6.78 -1.11 0.07
CA ASP A 50 -6.50 -0.24 -1.08
C ASP A 50 -5.34 -0.75 -1.92
N LEU A 51 -4.30 -1.28 -1.28
CA LEU A 51 -3.19 -1.91 -1.98
C LEU A 51 -3.64 -3.10 -2.82
N GLY A 52 -4.48 -3.96 -2.23
CA GLY A 52 -5.07 -5.10 -2.93
C GLY A 52 -5.94 -4.68 -4.11
N LYS A 53 -6.79 -3.65 -3.93
CA LYS A 53 -7.60 -3.09 -5.03
C LYS A 53 -6.72 -2.55 -6.15
N LYS A 54 -5.69 -1.77 -5.84
CA LYS A 54 -4.78 -1.21 -6.85
C LYS A 54 -3.97 -2.27 -7.59
N ALA A 55 -3.57 -3.35 -6.91
CA ALA A 55 -2.96 -4.49 -7.59
C ALA A 55 -3.93 -5.11 -8.60
N LYS A 56 -5.17 -5.39 -8.19
CA LYS A 56 -6.19 -5.97 -9.08
C LYS A 56 -6.58 -5.05 -10.24
N GLU A 57 -6.66 -3.74 -10.01
CA GLU A 57 -6.87 -2.77 -11.09
C GLU A 57 -5.76 -2.83 -12.14
N ILE A 58 -4.51 -2.99 -11.71
CA ILE A 58 -3.38 -3.16 -12.63
C ILE A 58 -3.54 -4.46 -13.43
N ASP A 59 -3.90 -5.57 -12.79
CA ASP A 59 -4.13 -6.85 -13.48
C ASP A 59 -5.23 -6.70 -14.54
N THR A 60 -6.37 -6.09 -14.20
CA THR A 60 -7.45 -5.81 -15.16
C THR A 60 -6.99 -4.92 -16.31
N LEU A 61 -6.16 -3.90 -16.04
CA LEU A 61 -5.61 -3.05 -17.10
C LEU A 61 -4.68 -3.82 -18.02
N ILE A 62 -3.85 -4.71 -17.48
CA ILE A 62 -2.95 -5.59 -18.25
C ILE A 62 -3.77 -6.50 -19.17
N GLU A 63 -4.82 -7.14 -18.64
CA GLU A 63 -5.73 -7.98 -19.43
C GLU A 63 -6.47 -7.18 -20.53
N GLY A 64 -6.75 -5.91 -20.27
CA GLY A 64 -7.39 -4.99 -21.20
C GLY A 64 -6.47 -4.34 -22.22
N LEU A 65 -5.14 -4.53 -22.13
CA LEU A 65 -4.21 -3.96 -23.10
C LEU A 65 -4.49 -4.58 -24.48
N PRO A 66 -4.58 -3.76 -25.54
CA PRO A 66 -4.57 -4.30 -26.89
C PRO A 66 -3.25 -5.06 -27.04
N GLY A 67 -3.35 -6.37 -27.23
CA GLY A 67 -2.16 -7.20 -27.41
C GLY A 67 -1.29 -6.67 -28.54
N ILE A 68 0.03 -6.88 -28.44
CA ILE A 68 0.97 -6.61 -29.53
C ILE A 68 0.71 -7.69 -30.60
N GLN A 69 -0.35 -7.51 -31.37
CA GLN A 69 -0.83 -8.48 -32.36
C GLN A 69 -0.08 -8.35 -33.68
N ARG A 70 0.58 -7.21 -33.88
CA ARG A 70 1.28 -6.85 -35.11
C ARG A 70 2.73 -6.52 -34.80
N THR A 71 3.62 -7.02 -35.63
CA THR A 71 5.02 -6.59 -35.72
C THR A 71 5.09 -5.10 -36.09
N GLU A 72 6.23 -4.45 -35.80
CA GLU A 72 6.43 -3.03 -36.15
C GLU A 72 6.19 -2.78 -37.64
N GLU A 73 6.64 -3.69 -38.51
CA GLU A 73 6.44 -3.64 -39.96
C GLU A 73 4.96 -3.64 -40.36
N GLU A 74 4.14 -4.49 -39.73
CA GLU A 74 2.69 -4.58 -39.97
C GLU A 74 1.89 -3.37 -39.45
N GLN A 75 2.46 -2.63 -38.48
CA GLN A 75 1.85 -1.39 -37.99
C GLN A 75 2.12 -0.21 -38.94
N VAL A 76 3.31 -0.16 -39.55
CA VAL A 76 3.71 0.89 -40.49
C VAL A 76 3.04 0.75 -41.85
N SER A 77 2.75 -0.48 -42.30
CA SER A 77 2.08 -0.73 -43.58
C SER A 77 0.55 -0.63 -43.55
N ALA A 78 -0.04 -0.40 -42.37
CA ALA A 78 -1.49 -0.36 -42.18
C ALA A 78 -2.10 1.05 -42.21
N ASP A 79 -1.26 2.08 -42.38
CA ASP A 79 -1.64 3.49 -42.68
C ASP A 79 -1.57 3.77 -44.19
#